data_AF-A0A091DX71-F1
#
_entry.id   AF-A0A091DX71-F1
#
_cell.length_a   1.000
_cell.length_b   1.000
_cell.length_c   1.000
_cell.angle_alpha   90.00
_cell.angle_beta   90.00
_cell.angle_gamma   90.00
#
_symmetry.space_group_name_H-M   'P 1'
#
loop_
_entity.id
_entity.type
_entity.pdbx_description
1 polymer ?
#
loop_
_entity_poly.entity_id
_entity_poly.type
_entity_poly.pdbx_seq_one_letter_code
_entity_poly.pdbx_strand_id
1 'polypeptide(L)'
;PYNPQQVKMKYGAWYLSTGLWKRRGAGEALVDPSVSRKARDEHFEKEPWKQEAFLADLPGTVAFKDFVLSRGYSMPSFLEKVYVGKEGKRAYQKTPLKWTQA
;
A
#
# COMPACT_ATOMS: atom_id res chain seq x y z
N PRO A 1 23.03 -1.92 -41.80
CA PRO A 1 21.77 -1.16 -41.94
C PRO A 1 20.86 -1.35 -40.72
N TYR A 2 20.68 -0.28 -39.92
CA TYR A 2 19.75 -0.27 -38.79
C TYR A 2 18.33 -0.04 -39.34
N ASN A 3 17.46 -1.04 -39.23
CA ASN A 3 16.06 -0.96 -39.62
C ASN A 3 15.21 -0.68 -38.37
N PRO A 4 14.85 0.59 -38.08
CA PRO A 4 14.00 0.88 -36.93
C PRO A 4 12.62 0.26 -37.14
N GLN A 5 12.16 -0.49 -36.14
CA GLN A 5 10.85 -1.15 -36.18
C GLN A 5 9.75 -0.07 -36.09
N GLN A 6 8.96 0.09 -37.15
CA GLN A 6 7.87 1.06 -37.21
C GLN A 6 6.66 0.57 -36.40
N VAL A 7 6.69 0.80 -35.09
CA VAL A 7 5.58 0.46 -34.19
C VAL A 7 4.70 1.69 -34.00
N LYS A 8 3.40 1.53 -34.28
CA LYS A 8 2.41 2.58 -33.99
C LYS A 8 2.29 2.77 -32.47
N MET A 9 2.15 4.02 -32.05
CA MET A 9 1.96 4.37 -30.63
C MET A 9 0.55 4.84 -30.36
N LYS A 10 0.06 4.48 -29.18
CA LYS A 10 -1.24 4.88 -28.66
C LYS A 10 -1.04 5.74 -27.41
N TYR A 11 -1.95 6.68 -27.23
CA TYR A 11 -1.96 7.62 -26.11
C TYR A 11 -3.32 7.54 -25.43
N GLY A 12 -3.32 7.07 -24.18
CA GLY A 12 -4.46 7.12 -23.26
C GLY A 12 -5.82 6.73 -23.85
N ALA A 13 -6.88 7.27 -23.26
CA ALA A 13 -8.22 7.24 -23.80
C ALA A 13 -8.80 8.66 -23.68
N TRP A 14 -9.71 9.02 -24.58
CA TRP A 14 -10.24 10.39 -24.69
C TRP A 14 -10.94 10.89 -23.41
N TYR A 15 -11.45 9.97 -22.58
CA TYR A 15 -12.08 10.27 -21.30
C TYR A 15 -11.11 10.40 -20.11
N LEU A 16 -9.81 10.15 -20.31
CA LEU A 16 -8.78 10.36 -19.29
C LEU A 16 -8.12 11.71 -19.46
N SER A 17 -7.79 12.37 -18.36
CA SER A 17 -7.05 13.64 -18.40
C SER A 17 -5.71 13.47 -19.12
N THR A 18 -5.34 14.47 -19.93
CA THR A 18 -4.14 14.46 -20.78
C THR A 18 -2.84 14.30 -19.98
N GLY A 19 -2.81 14.78 -18.74
CA GLY A 19 -1.68 14.59 -17.82
C GLY A 19 -1.45 13.15 -17.36
N LEU A 20 -2.44 12.26 -17.53
CA LEU A 20 -2.33 10.83 -17.22
C LEU A 20 -1.94 9.99 -18.44
N TRP A 21 -1.75 10.60 -19.62
CA TRP A 21 -1.45 9.88 -20.84
C TRP A 21 0.00 9.38 -20.83
N LYS A 22 0.16 8.06 -20.71
CA LYS A 22 1.46 7.39 -20.88
C LYS A 22 1.58 6.88 -22.31
N ARG A 23 2.75 7.11 -22.95
CA ARG A 23 3.07 6.57 -24.28
C ARG A 23 3.09 5.04 -24.20
N ARG A 24 2.26 4.37 -25.01
CA ARG A 24 2.19 2.90 -25.07
C ARG A 24 2.29 2.41 -26.51
N GLY A 25 2.81 1.19 -26.69
CA GLY A 25 2.81 0.53 -27.99
C GLY A 25 1.39 0.12 -28.40
N ALA A 26 1.08 0.11 -29.69
CA ALA A 26 -0.28 -0.16 -30.17
C ALA A 26 -0.86 -1.54 -29.78
N GLY A 27 0.00 -2.51 -29.46
CA GLY A 27 -0.40 -3.83 -28.98
C GLY A 27 -0.56 -3.95 -27.46
N GLU A 28 -0.14 -2.94 -26.69
CA GLU A 28 -0.24 -2.97 -25.23
C GLU A 28 -1.65 -2.54 -24.77
N ALA A 29 -2.29 -3.35 -23.94
CA ALA A 29 -3.62 -3.04 -23.40
C ALA A 29 -3.57 -1.86 -22.41
N LEU A 30 -4.58 -0.99 -22.47
CA LEU A 30 -4.74 0.09 -21.51
C LEU A 30 -5.24 -0.50 -20.18
N VAL A 31 -4.37 -0.51 -19.17
CA VAL A 31 -4.73 -0.99 -17.83
C VAL A 31 -5.47 0.10 -17.07
N ASP A 32 -6.61 -0.26 -16.50
CA ASP A 32 -7.40 0.65 -15.69
C ASP A 32 -6.66 1.02 -14.39
N PRO A 33 -6.63 2.32 -14.01
CA PRO A 33 -5.97 2.75 -12.78
C PRO A 33 -6.48 2.04 -11.52
N SER A 34 -7.77 1.70 -11.44
CA SER A 34 -8.35 0.98 -10.29
C SER A 34 -7.88 -0.47 -10.21
N VAL A 35 -7.68 -1.13 -11.36
CA VAL A 35 -7.14 -2.49 -11.43
C VAL A 35 -5.67 -2.51 -11.02
N SER A 36 -4.90 -1.48 -11.38
CA SER A 36 -3.50 -1.35 -10.96
C SER A 36 -3.31 -1.21 -9.45
N ARG A 37 -4.28 -0.59 -8.74
CA ARG A 37 -4.24 -0.47 -7.28
C ARG A 37 -4.35 -1.84 -6.62
N LYS A 38 -5.36 -2.62 -7.03
CA LYS A 38 -5.61 -3.97 -6.50
C LYS A 38 -4.42 -4.91 -6.70
N ALA A 39 -3.82 -4.91 -7.91
CA ALA A 39 -2.65 -5.74 -8.20
C ALA A 39 -1.42 -5.35 -7.36
N ARG A 40 -1.27 -4.06 -7.02
CA ARG A 40 -0.17 -3.58 -6.17
C ARG A 40 -0.36 -4.01 -4.71
N ASP A 41 -1.59 -3.97 -4.23
CA ASP A 41 -1.94 -4.40 -2.88
C ASP A 41 -1.71 -5.92 -2.72
N GLU A 42 -2.07 -6.72 -3.73
CA GLU A 42 -1.82 -8.17 -3.76
C GLU A 42 -0.33 -8.54 -3.75
N HIS A 43 0.52 -7.78 -4.47
CA HIS A 43 1.97 -8.00 -4.46
C HIS A 43 2.58 -7.71 -3.08
N PHE A 44 1.96 -6.82 -2.30
CA PHE A 44 2.37 -6.50 -0.93
C PHE A 44 2.03 -7.60 0.07
N GLU A 45 1.10 -8.52 -0.25
CA GLU A 45 0.71 -9.59 0.66
C GLU A 45 1.73 -10.74 0.76
N LYS A 46 2.75 -10.82 -0.10
CA LYS A 46 3.61 -12.01 -0.11
C LYS A 46 4.87 -11.91 0.76
N GLU A 47 5.28 -10.72 1.19
CA GLU A 47 6.65 -10.50 1.74
C GLU A 47 6.80 -9.84 3.14
N PRO A 48 5.87 -9.05 3.74
CA PRO A 48 6.23 -8.22 4.90
C PRO A 48 6.00 -8.82 6.30
N TRP A 49 5.31 -9.96 6.43
CA TRP A 49 4.71 -10.42 7.71
C TRP A 49 5.69 -10.56 8.89
N LYS A 50 6.95 -10.93 8.64
CA LYS A 50 7.96 -11.09 9.72
C LYS A 50 8.47 -9.75 10.27
N GLN A 51 8.31 -8.64 9.56
CA GLN A 51 8.84 -7.33 9.95
C GLN A 51 7.77 -6.41 10.56
N GLU A 52 6.48 -6.72 10.40
CA GLU A 52 5.36 -5.85 10.81
C GLU A 52 5.38 -5.44 12.29
N ALA A 53 5.69 -6.39 13.19
CA ALA A 53 5.74 -6.10 14.62
C ALA A 53 6.85 -5.10 14.97
N PHE A 54 8.03 -5.25 14.36
CA PHE A 54 9.17 -4.35 14.53
C PHE A 54 8.90 -2.98 13.90
N LEU A 55 8.27 -2.96 12.71
CA LEU A 55 7.92 -1.73 12.01
C LEU A 55 7.01 -0.83 12.84
N ALA A 56 6.04 -1.37 13.56
CA ALA A 56 5.19 -0.54 14.40
C ALA A 56 5.92 0.07 15.62
N ASP A 57 7.11 -0.42 16.03
CA ASP A 57 7.88 0.12 17.18
C ASP A 57 8.85 1.21 16.72
N LEU A 58 9.11 1.29 15.41
CA LEU A 58 9.95 2.34 14.85
C LEU A 58 9.27 3.70 15.01
N PRO A 59 9.98 4.71 15.56
CA PRO A 59 9.44 6.05 15.75
C PRO A 59 9.03 6.71 14.43
N GLY A 60 9.69 6.36 13.32
CA GLY A 60 9.31 6.80 11.98
C GLY A 60 7.92 6.34 11.58
N THR A 61 7.54 5.11 11.90
CA THR A 61 6.21 4.56 11.58
C THR A 61 5.14 5.23 12.42
N VAL A 62 5.42 5.48 13.70
CA VAL A 62 4.51 6.22 14.61
C VAL A 62 4.27 7.63 14.10
N ALA A 63 5.33 8.38 13.81
CA ALA A 63 5.21 9.73 13.25
C ALA A 63 4.49 9.73 11.89
N PHE A 64 4.72 8.69 11.07
CA PHE A 64 4.05 8.55 9.78
C PHE A 64 2.56 8.26 9.92
N LYS A 65 2.14 7.42 10.88
CA LYS A 65 0.72 7.21 11.20
C LYS A 65 0.06 8.52 11.61
N ASP A 66 0.68 9.26 12.52
CA ASP A 66 0.14 10.52 13.01
C ASP A 66 0.05 11.57 11.90
N PHE A 67 1.03 11.59 11.00
CA PHE A 67 1.00 12.44 9.80
C PHE A 67 -0.19 12.11 8.89
N VAL A 68 -0.41 10.83 8.55
CA VAL A 68 -1.54 10.40 7.71
C VAL A 68 -2.87 10.82 8.32
N LEU A 69 -3.04 10.61 9.62
CA LEU A 69 -4.24 11.02 10.36
C LEU A 69 -4.42 12.53 10.42
N SER A 70 -3.35 13.29 10.67
CA SER A 70 -3.38 14.76 10.74
C SER A 70 -3.83 15.41 9.42
N ARG A 71 -3.57 14.74 8.29
CA ARG A 71 -3.95 15.19 6.96
C ARG A 71 -5.36 14.77 6.56
N GLY A 72 -6.00 13.90 7.34
CA GLY A 72 -7.30 13.31 6.99
C GLY A 72 -7.24 12.33 5.84
N TYR A 73 -6.07 11.75 5.56
CA TYR A 73 -5.95 10.72 4.53
C TYR A 73 -6.48 9.38 5.03
N SER A 74 -7.01 8.58 4.10
CA SER A 74 -7.36 7.18 4.38
C SER A 74 -6.11 6.42 4.82
N MET A 75 -6.25 5.58 5.83
CA MET A 75 -5.15 4.74 6.31
C MET A 75 -4.73 3.77 5.19
N PRO A 76 -3.43 3.66 4.87
CA PRO A 76 -2.95 2.66 3.95
C PRO A 76 -3.12 1.24 4.50
N SER A 77 -3.55 0.31 3.65
CA SER A 77 -3.78 -1.11 3.99
C SER A 77 -2.58 -1.78 4.67
N PHE A 78 -1.36 -1.47 4.26
CA PHE A 78 -0.14 -2.02 4.89
C PHE A 78 0.08 -1.49 6.32
N LEU A 79 -0.29 -0.24 6.61
CA LEU A 79 -0.20 0.32 7.95
C LEU A 79 -1.27 -0.26 8.87
N GLU A 80 -2.49 -0.47 8.34
CA GLU A 80 -3.57 -1.09 9.12
C GLU A 80 -3.12 -2.44 9.69
N LYS A 81 -2.52 -3.29 8.86
CA LYS A 81 -1.98 -4.60 9.28
C LYS A 81 -0.94 -4.48 10.39
N VAL A 82 -0.01 -3.55 10.24
CA VAL A 82 1.08 -3.26 11.19
C VAL A 82 0.55 -2.83 12.58
N TYR A 83 -0.54 -2.06 12.63
CA TYR A 83 -1.11 -1.58 13.91
C TYR A 83 -2.16 -2.52 14.52
N VAL A 84 -2.98 -3.20 13.71
CA VAL A 84 -3.95 -4.19 14.17
C VAL A 84 -3.25 -5.31 14.95
N GLY A 85 -2.08 -5.76 14.50
CA GLY A 85 -1.27 -6.76 15.19
C GLY A 85 -0.72 -6.31 16.57
N LYS A 86 -0.65 -5.00 16.83
CA LYS A 86 -0.16 -4.45 18.10
C LYS A 86 -1.23 -4.16 19.13
N GLU A 87 -2.39 -3.65 18.71
CA GLU A 87 -3.47 -3.32 19.65
C GLU A 87 -3.96 -4.57 20.39
N GLY A 88 -4.04 -5.73 19.73
CA GLY A 88 -4.33 -7.01 20.39
C GLY A 88 -3.31 -7.41 21.46
N LYS A 89 -2.00 -7.16 21.23
CA LYS A 89 -0.94 -7.46 22.21
C LYS A 89 -0.95 -6.50 23.40
N ARG A 90 -1.21 -5.21 23.16
CA ARG A 90 -1.34 -4.20 24.23
C ARG A 90 -2.57 -4.40 25.09
N ALA A 91 -3.69 -4.84 24.51
CA ALA A 91 -4.89 -5.20 25.25
C ALA A 91 -4.64 -6.37 26.20
N TYR A 92 -3.88 -7.38 25.75
CA TYR A 92 -3.51 -8.55 26.57
C TYR A 92 -2.63 -8.16 27.78
N GLN A 93 -1.69 -7.23 27.60
CA GLN A 93 -0.81 -6.74 28.67
C GLN A 93 -1.51 -5.82 29.67
N LYS A 94 -2.69 -5.27 29.33
CA LYS A 94 -3.46 -4.34 30.17
C LYS A 94 -4.34 -5.00 31.22
N THR A 95 -4.62 -6.30 31.12
CA THR A 95 -5.24 -7.07 32.21
C THR A 95 -4.13 -7.63 33.10
N PRO A 96 -3.83 -7.02 34.26
CA PRO A 96 -3.00 -7.70 35.22
C PRO A 96 -3.85 -8.85 35.77
N LEU A 97 -3.38 -10.09 35.61
CA LEU A 97 -3.91 -11.24 36.34
C LEU A 97 -3.70 -10.95 37.83
N LYS A 98 -4.69 -10.32 38.47
CA LYS A 98 -4.74 -10.20 39.92
C LYS A 98 -5.02 -11.60 40.45
N TRP A 99 -3.96 -12.32 40.81
CA TRP A 99 -4.11 -13.50 41.65
C TRP A 99 -4.47 -13.01 43.04
N THR A 100 -5.78 -12.90 43.30
CA THR A 100 -6.31 -12.70 44.64
C THR A 100 -6.31 -14.06 45.35
N GLN A 101 -5.29 -14.22 46.19
CA GLN A 101 -5.26 -14.76 47.56
C GLN A 101 -6.09 -16.01 47.93
N ALA A 102 -5.45 -16.90 48.70
CA ALA A 102 -5.97 -17.38 49.98
C ALA A 102 -4.80 -17.55 50.95
#